data_AF-A0A968A034-F1
#
_entry.id   AF-A0A968A034-F1
#
_cell.length_a   1.000
_cell.length_b   1.000
_cell.length_c   1.000
_cell.angle_alpha   90.00
_cell.angle_beta   90.00
_cell.angle_gamma   90.00
#
_symmetry.space_group_name_H-M   'P 1'
#
loop_
_entity.id
_entity.type
_entity.pdbx_description
1 polymer ?
#
loop_
_entity_poly.entity_id
_entity_poly.type
_entity_poly.pdbx_seq_one_letter_code
_entity_poly.pdbx_strand_id
1 'polypeptide(L)'
;AVTPAHRKVTAKEFRTWAATWKTAFRLSSQLDPDTITARKRVATQVIKTVAADLGNTVSVCRSSYIHPLILSDWQEGLFRRKWNEAIKRRKIKLLSKAETAALMYLEMN
;
A
#
# COMPACT_ATOMS: atom_id res chain seq x y z
N ALA A 1 2.77 37.19 2.75
CA ALA A 1 2.47 35.92 3.46
C ALA A 1 3.03 34.78 2.61
N VAL A 2 4.17 34.23 3.00
CA VAL A 2 4.75 33.05 2.32
C VAL A 2 4.00 31.85 2.87
N THR A 3 2.96 31.42 2.16
CA THR A 3 2.30 30.13 2.39
C THR A 3 3.38 29.04 2.28
N PRO A 4 3.40 28.01 3.15
CA PRO A 4 4.37 26.93 3.03
C PRO A 4 4.32 26.33 1.62
N ALA A 5 5.49 26.12 1.03
CA ALA A 5 5.68 25.64 -0.32
C ALA A 5 4.79 24.42 -0.59
N HIS A 6 3.85 24.57 -1.53
CA HIS A 6 3.10 23.44 -2.06
C HIS A 6 4.12 22.53 -2.73
N ARG A 7 4.37 21.35 -2.15
CA ARG A 7 5.20 20.34 -2.81
C ARG A 7 4.59 20.05 -4.16
N LYS A 8 5.40 20.13 -5.23
CA LYS A 8 4.95 19.78 -6.58
C LYS A 8 4.54 18.30 -6.58
N VAL A 9 3.23 18.06 -6.68
CA VAL A 9 2.65 16.74 -6.91
C VAL A 9 2.51 16.56 -8.42
N THR A 10 2.92 15.41 -8.94
CA THR A 10 2.82 15.05 -10.36
C THR A 10 1.93 13.81 -10.53
N ALA A 11 1.68 13.43 -11.78
CA ALA A 11 1.00 12.18 -12.12
C ALA A 11 1.67 10.94 -11.48
N LYS A 12 2.98 10.98 -11.25
CA LYS A 12 3.73 9.88 -10.62
C LYS A 12 3.28 9.65 -9.18
N GLU A 13 3.11 10.69 -8.38
CA GLU A 13 2.69 10.60 -6.98
C GLU A 13 1.30 9.98 -6.86
N PHE A 14 0.38 10.30 -7.79
CA PHE A 14 -0.93 9.64 -7.84
C PHE A 14 -0.81 8.13 -8.13
N ARG A 15 0.10 7.73 -9.04
CA ARG A 15 0.37 6.30 -9.31
C ARG A 15 1.02 5.60 -8.13
N THR A 16 1.94 6.27 -7.43
CA THR A 16 2.57 5.75 -6.21
C THR A 16 1.54 5.54 -5.12
N TRP A 17 0.68 6.54 -4.88
CA TRP A 17 -0.42 6.43 -3.94
C TRP A 17 -1.36 5.27 -4.30
N ALA A 18 -1.81 5.23 -5.56
CA ALA A 18 -2.71 4.20 -6.06
C ALA A 18 -2.13 2.78 -5.92
N ALA A 19 -0.88 2.57 -6.33
CA ALA A 19 -0.22 1.27 -6.21
C ALA A 19 -0.10 0.84 -4.75
N THR A 20 0.24 1.77 -3.86
CA THR A 20 0.41 1.51 -2.43
C THR A 20 -0.89 1.09 -1.77
N TRP A 21 -1.95 1.92 -1.84
CA TRP A 21 -3.20 1.58 -1.16
C TRP A 21 -3.90 0.37 -1.78
N LYS A 22 -3.83 0.18 -3.11
CA LYS A 22 -4.40 -1.01 -3.77
C LYS A 22 -3.68 -2.28 -3.33
N THR A 23 -2.35 -2.24 -3.22
CA THR A 23 -1.57 -3.40 -2.75
C THR A 23 -1.93 -3.73 -1.31
N ALA A 24 -1.91 -2.74 -0.41
CA ALA A 24 -2.24 -2.94 1.00
C ALA A 24 -3.68 -3.49 1.15
N PHE A 25 -4.65 -2.87 0.49
CA PHE A 25 -6.04 -3.33 0.53
C PHE A 25 -6.19 -4.77 0.02
N ARG A 26 -5.55 -5.13 -1.10
CA ARG A 26 -5.64 -6.50 -1.64
C ARG A 26 -4.97 -7.53 -0.75
N LEU A 27 -3.80 -7.23 -0.17
CA LEU A 27 -3.16 -8.06 0.85
C LEU A 27 -4.05 -8.21 2.09
N SER A 28 -4.79 -7.16 2.45
CA SER A 28 -5.71 -7.22 3.57
C SER A 28 -6.84 -8.24 3.40
N SER A 29 -7.13 -8.67 2.17
CA SER A 29 -8.11 -9.71 1.88
C SER A 29 -7.51 -11.10 1.64
N GLN A 30 -6.18 -11.25 1.72
CA GLN A 30 -5.51 -12.55 1.56
C GLN A 30 -5.39 -13.29 2.88
N LEU A 31 -5.37 -14.62 2.81
CA LEU A 31 -4.83 -15.43 3.91
C LEU A 31 -3.37 -15.03 4.14
N ASP A 32 -2.97 -14.96 5.41
CA ASP A 32 -1.59 -14.70 5.83
C ASP A 32 -0.91 -16.04 6.14
N PRO A 33 -0.07 -16.58 5.24
CA PRO A 33 0.57 -17.87 5.45
C PRO A 33 1.71 -17.80 6.47
N ASP A 34 2.02 -18.92 7.11
CA ASP A 34 3.04 -18.98 8.18
C ASP A 34 4.50 -18.97 7.69
N THR A 35 4.74 -18.96 6.37
CA THR A 35 6.10 -18.97 5.81
C THR A 35 6.39 -17.75 4.95
N ILE A 36 7.63 -17.26 5.05
CA ILE A 36 8.16 -16.15 4.23
C ILE A 36 7.98 -16.46 2.73
N THR A 37 8.27 -17.71 2.31
CA THR A 37 8.14 -18.11 0.90
C THR A 37 6.70 -18.05 0.41
N ALA A 38 5.74 -18.53 1.20
CA ALA A 38 4.32 -18.44 0.84
C ALA A 38 3.83 -16.99 0.83
N ARG A 39 4.22 -16.15 1.80
CA ARG A 39 3.95 -14.71 1.81
C ARG A 39 4.49 -14.01 0.56
N LYS A 40 5.72 -14.32 0.13
CA LYS A 40 6.30 -13.79 -1.11
C LYS A 40 5.50 -14.18 -2.35
N ARG A 41 4.96 -15.40 -2.42
CA ARG A 41 4.08 -15.84 -3.51
C ARG A 41 2.77 -15.04 -3.55
N VAL A 42 2.12 -14.88 -2.40
CA VAL A 42 0.90 -14.06 -2.27
C VAL A 42 1.17 -12.61 -2.70
N ALA A 43 2.23 -11.99 -2.17
CA ALA A 43 2.60 -10.62 -2.54
C ALA A 43 2.85 -10.49 -4.05
N THR A 44 3.55 -11.45 -4.65
CA THR A 44 3.80 -11.45 -6.10
C THR A 44 2.51 -11.49 -6.90
N GLN A 45 1.53 -12.28 -6.48
CA GLN A 45 0.24 -12.34 -7.16
C GLN A 45 -0.56 -11.04 -7.01
N VAL A 46 -0.55 -10.42 -5.83
CA VAL A 46 -1.18 -9.11 -5.62
C VAL A 46 -0.52 -8.03 -6.47
N ILE A 47 0.82 -8.00 -6.52
CA ILE A 47 1.56 -7.02 -7.33
C ILE A 47 1.24 -7.21 -8.81
N LYS A 48 1.09 -8.44 -9.31
CA LYS A 48 0.66 -8.70 -10.70
C LYS A 48 -0.68 -8.05 -11.00
N THR A 49 -1.67 -8.21 -10.13
CA THR A 49 -2.99 -7.57 -10.30
C THR A 49 -2.87 -6.05 -10.29
N VAL A 50 -2.15 -5.46 -9.33
CA VAL A 50 -2.01 -4.00 -9.23
C VAL A 50 -1.21 -3.42 -10.41
N ALA A 51 -0.19 -4.13 -10.88
CA ALA A 51 0.58 -3.74 -12.06
C ALA A 51 -0.32 -3.71 -13.30
N ALA A 52 -1.17 -4.72 -13.50
CA ALA A 52 -2.15 -4.76 -14.58
C ALA A 52 -3.17 -3.61 -14.45
N ASP A 53 -3.75 -3.38 -13.26
CA ASP A 53 -4.70 -2.28 -13.00
C ASP A 53 -4.14 -0.90 -13.40
N LEU A 54 -2.81 -0.72 -13.29
CA LEU A 54 -2.15 0.57 -13.51
C LEU A 54 -1.39 0.64 -14.85
N GLY A 55 -1.39 -0.42 -15.66
CA GLY A 55 -0.62 -0.49 -16.91
C GLY A 55 0.91 -0.44 -16.69
N ASN A 56 1.40 -1.02 -15.59
CA ASN A 56 2.83 -1.17 -15.28
C ASN A 56 3.30 -2.61 -15.52
N THR A 57 4.62 -2.78 -15.70
CA THR A 57 5.23 -4.10 -15.46
C THR A 57 5.26 -4.41 -13.97
N VAL A 58 5.29 -5.70 -13.61
CA VAL A 58 5.37 -6.15 -12.20
C VAL A 58 6.59 -5.56 -11.50
N SER A 59 7.74 -5.58 -12.18
CA SER A 59 9.01 -5.05 -11.65
C SER A 59 8.90 -3.56 -11.35
N VAL A 60 8.41 -2.76 -12.30
CA VAL A 60 8.25 -1.31 -12.13
C VAL A 60 7.22 -0.96 -11.06
N CYS A 61 6.08 -1.67 -11.03
CA CYS A 61 5.06 -1.47 -9.99
C CYS A 61 5.66 -1.69 -8.59
N ARG A 62 6.43 -2.76 -8.42
CA ARG A 62 7.08 -3.12 -7.16
C ARG A 62 8.15 -2.12 -6.73
N SER A 63 9.06 -1.76 -7.62
CA SER A 63 10.25 -0.98 -7.26
C SER A 63 9.99 0.52 -7.20
N SER A 64 9.02 1.03 -7.97
CA SER A 64 8.88 2.48 -8.20
C SER A 64 7.60 3.09 -7.64
N TYR A 65 6.56 2.28 -7.39
CA TYR A 65 5.23 2.79 -7.05
C TYR A 65 4.67 2.27 -5.72
N ILE A 66 4.98 1.03 -5.33
CA ILE A 66 4.50 0.49 -4.05
C ILE A 66 5.43 0.96 -2.92
N HIS A 67 4.87 1.56 -1.87
CA HIS A 67 5.63 1.90 -0.68
C HIS A 67 6.25 0.63 -0.04
N PRO A 68 7.58 0.57 0.18
CA PRO A 68 8.28 -0.66 0.54
C PRO A 68 7.79 -1.28 1.85
N LEU A 69 7.39 -0.43 2.80
CA LEU A 69 6.87 -0.84 4.11
C LEU A 69 5.70 -1.83 4.03
N ILE A 70 4.82 -1.69 3.02
CA ILE A 70 3.69 -2.62 2.82
C ILE A 70 4.20 -4.04 2.56
N LEU A 71 5.24 -4.16 1.74
CA LEU A 71 5.78 -5.46 1.34
C LEU A 71 6.71 -6.06 2.41
N SER A 72 7.48 -5.22 3.12
CA SER A 72 8.34 -5.69 4.22
C SER A 72 7.49 -6.19 5.39
N ASP A 73 6.53 -5.40 5.86
CA ASP A 73 5.65 -5.80 6.96
C ASP A 73 4.81 -7.03 6.58
N TRP A 74 4.40 -7.17 5.31
CA TRP A 74 3.71 -8.38 4.85
C TRP A 74 4.61 -9.60 4.94
N GLN A 75 5.84 -9.50 4.45
CA GLN A 75 6.79 -10.60 4.47
C GLN A 75 7.13 -11.04 5.90
N GLU A 76 7.21 -10.09 6.83
CA GLU A 76 7.50 -10.30 8.25
C GLU A 76 6.26 -10.73 9.06
N GLY A 77 5.05 -10.66 8.50
CA GLY A 77 3.81 -11.03 9.19
C GLY A 77 3.29 -9.96 10.15
N LEU A 78 3.82 -8.75 10.05
CA LEU A 78 3.40 -7.60 10.86
C LEU A 78 2.21 -6.88 10.24
N PHE A 79 2.03 -7.01 8.92
CA PHE A 79 1.03 -6.28 8.14
C PHE A 79 -0.39 -6.46 8.67
N ARG A 80 -0.82 -7.70 8.92
CA ARG A 80 -2.21 -8.01 9.32
C ARG A 80 -2.62 -7.26 10.58
N ARG A 81 -1.77 -7.34 11.61
CA ARG A 81 -1.97 -6.66 12.90
C ARG A 81 -2.00 -5.15 12.71
N LYS A 82 -0.98 -4.58 12.04
CA LYS A 82 -0.88 -3.13 11.80
C LYS A 82 -2.06 -2.59 10.99
N TRP A 83 -2.48 -3.30 9.95
CA TRP A 83 -3.64 -2.93 9.12
C TRP A 83 -4.94 -2.92 9.93
N ASN A 84 -5.15 -3.93 10.78
CA ASN A 84 -6.33 -3.99 11.65
C ASN A 84 -6.39 -2.84 12.66
N GLU A 85 -5.25 -2.29 13.09
CA GLU A 85 -5.22 -1.07 13.91
C GLU A 85 -5.44 0.19 13.07
N ALA A 86 -4.87 0.25 11.87
CA ALA A 86 -5.03 1.38 10.96
C ALA A 86 -6.50 1.60 10.54
N ILE A 87 -7.26 0.53 10.28
CA ILE A 87 -8.69 0.63 9.89
C ILE A 87 -9.60 1.13 11.02
N LYS A 88 -9.16 1.04 12.28
CA LYS A 88 -9.92 1.55 13.45
C LYS A 88 -9.73 3.06 13.64
N ARG A 89 -8.72 3.65 13.00
CA ARG A 89 -8.47 5.09 13.10
C ARG A 89 -9.51 5.91 12.35
N ARG A 90 -9.52 7.21 12.62
CA ARG A 90 -10.51 8.17 12.08
C ARG A 90 -10.60 8.09 10.55
N LYS A 91 -11.82 8.21 10.02
CA LYS A 91 -12.04 8.38 8.58
C LYS A 91 -11.54 9.76 8.13
N ILE A 92 -10.79 9.82 7.03
CA ILE A 92 -10.40 11.09 6.40
C ILE A 92 -11.43 11.45 5.32
N LYS A 93 -11.90 12.71 5.32
CA LYS A 93 -12.82 13.22 4.30
C LYS A 93 -12.15 13.17 2.92
N LEU A 94 -12.92 12.82 1.88
CA LEU A 94 -12.46 12.67 0.48
C LEU A 94 -11.58 11.46 0.17
N LEU A 95 -11.19 10.66 1.17
CA LEU A 95 -10.53 9.37 0.95
C LEU A 95 -11.55 8.23 1.09
N SER A 96 -11.38 7.18 0.28
CA SER A 96 -12.06 5.91 0.53
C SER A 96 -11.59 5.29 1.86
N LYS A 97 -12.31 4.26 2.33
CA LYS A 97 -11.89 3.51 3.53
C LYS A 97 -10.52 2.86 3.34
N ALA A 98 -10.25 2.30 2.16
CA ALA A 98 -8.97 1.65 1.84
C ALA A 98 -7.81 2.65 1.78
N GLU A 99 -8.03 3.82 1.17
CA GLU A 99 -7.05 4.90 1.14
C GLU A 99 -6.78 5.45 2.54
N THR A 100 -7.82 5.67 3.34
CA THR A 100 -7.66 6.10 4.73
C THR A 100 -6.84 5.09 5.51
N ALA A 101 -7.16 3.79 5.41
CA ALA A 101 -6.45 2.74 6.12
C ALA A 101 -4.97 2.67 5.71
N ALA A 102 -4.67 2.79 4.41
CA ALA A 102 -3.31 2.84 3.92
C ALA A 102 -2.54 4.07 4.45
N LEU A 103 -3.18 5.24 4.52
CA LEU A 103 -2.54 6.44 5.07
C LEU A 103 -2.27 6.27 6.56
N MET A 104 -3.28 5.84 7.31
CA MET A 104 -3.16 5.57 8.75
C MET A 104 -2.09 4.52 9.05
N TYR A 105 -1.99 3.48 8.21
CA TYR A 105 -0.97 2.45 8.29
C TYR A 105 0.44 3.02 8.15
N LEU A 106 0.64 3.94 7.18
CA LEU A 106 1.94 4.56 6.93
C LEU A 106 2.33 5.57 8.02
N GLU A 107 1.35 6.25 8.63
CA GLU A 107 1.56 7.19 9.75
C GLU A 107 1.81 6.51 11.11
N MET A 108 1.67 5.18 11.19
CA MET A 108 1.85 4.41 12.42
C MET A 108 3.29 3.96 12.69
N ASN A 109 4.23 4.24 11.79
CA ASN A 109 5.64 3.85 11.90
C ASN A 109 6.57 5.07 11.90
#